data_AF-A0AAD4TR61-F1
#
_entry.id   AF-A0AAD4TR61-F1
#
_cell.length_a   1.000
_cell.length_b   1.000
_cell.length_c   1.000
_cell.angle_alpha   90.00
_cell.angle_beta   90.00
_cell.angle_gamma   90.00
#
_symmetry.space_group_name_H-M   'P 1'
#
loop_
_entity.id
_entity.type
_entity.pdbx_description
1 polymer ?
#
loop_
_entity_poly.entity_id
_entity_poly.type
_entity_poly.pdbx_seq_one_letter_code
_entity_poly.pdbx_strand_id
1 'polypeptide(L)'
;MEPAGPCGFCPTGEAQPARYTCPRCNVPYCSLRCYRAHGSCAEEFYRDQVLGELRGRSASPSRLATALRRLRQQRETEDEPGDAGLRPGPAPGGLSGLWERLAPAEKVAFERLLSRGEAGRLLPPWRPWWWGRGAGPRLLEELGDAPSGDAEELEPSSARMPPEPVRDEPAAVEPVLGDLPGACPPAVPTRIPALASLSRGRTSPLVRFQLPNVLFAYAHTLALYHGGDEALLSDFCATLLGVSGALGSQQVFASAEEALQAAAHVLEAGEHPPGPLGTRGAMREAARILLGEGPANQKSYTLAALGDLAQTLGRARKQAVAPEERDRLYRARKKCQFLLSWTNENEDALTPLAVDCATAHRAHTVAAEEVAALTGELEQLWGGPLPPARRTLIEELPG
;
A
#
# COMPACT_ATOMS: atom_id res chain seq x y z
N MET A 1 -10.34 -60.35 30.65
CA MET A 1 -10.89 -60.99 29.45
C MET A 1 -9.97 -62.14 29.09
N GLU A 2 -10.44 -63.37 29.19
CA GLU A 2 -9.73 -64.53 28.66
C GLU A 2 -9.55 -64.36 27.14
N PRO A 3 -8.40 -64.75 26.56
CA PRO A 3 -8.16 -64.55 25.14
C PRO A 3 -9.13 -65.38 24.29
N ALA A 4 -9.83 -64.73 23.36
CA ALA A 4 -10.84 -65.34 22.48
C ALA A 4 -10.24 -66.23 21.36
N GLY A 5 -9.09 -66.86 21.60
CA GLY A 5 -8.35 -67.66 20.63
C GLY A 5 -7.24 -66.88 19.87
N PRO A 6 -6.56 -67.53 18.92
CA PRO A 6 -5.51 -66.90 18.11
C PRO A 6 -6.09 -65.89 17.11
N CYS A 7 -5.35 -64.82 16.83
CA CYS A 7 -5.73 -63.85 15.79
C CYS A 7 -5.71 -64.50 14.39
N GLY A 8 -6.82 -64.36 13.65
CA GLY A 8 -6.96 -64.93 12.30
C GLY A 8 -6.28 -64.14 11.17
N PHE A 9 -5.62 -63.01 11.47
CA PHE A 9 -5.04 -62.09 10.48
C PHE A 9 -3.57 -61.74 10.73
N CYS A 10 -2.89 -62.50 11.59
CA CYS A 10 -1.43 -62.40 11.71
C CYS A 10 -0.77 -63.13 10.52
N PRO A 11 0.40 -62.65 10.04
CA PRO A 11 1.20 -63.39 9.07
C PRO A 11 1.63 -64.75 9.65
N THR A 12 1.79 -65.74 8.77
CA THR A 12 2.13 -67.13 9.12
C THR A 12 3.43 -67.18 9.92
N GLY A 13 3.37 -67.57 11.20
CA GLY A 13 4.52 -67.59 12.12
C GLY A 13 4.47 -66.58 13.27
N GLU A 14 3.56 -65.60 13.25
CA GLU A 14 3.43 -64.54 14.28
C GLU A 14 2.04 -64.51 14.95
N ALA A 15 1.45 -65.68 15.19
CA ALA A 15 0.11 -65.77 15.78
C ALA A 15 0.10 -65.23 17.22
N GLN A 16 -0.51 -64.06 17.41
CA GLN A 16 -0.70 -63.44 18.72
C GLN A 16 -2.10 -63.77 19.28
N PRO A 17 -2.27 -63.84 20.62
CA PRO A 17 -3.58 -64.00 21.23
C PRO A 17 -4.46 -62.79 20.88
N ALA A 18 -5.69 -63.04 20.48
CA ALA A 18 -6.62 -61.96 20.17
C ALA A 18 -7.03 -61.22 21.44
N ARG A 19 -6.92 -59.89 21.39
CA ARG A 19 -7.29 -58.99 22.49
C ARG A 19 -8.65 -58.34 22.25
N TYR A 20 -9.12 -58.37 21.02
CA TYR A 20 -10.32 -57.68 20.57
C TYR A 20 -11.09 -58.57 19.60
N THR A 21 -12.39 -58.31 19.47
CA THR A 21 -13.29 -59.04 18.58
C THR A 21 -14.07 -58.04 17.73
N CYS A 22 -14.16 -58.27 16.43
CA CYS A 22 -14.90 -57.37 15.54
C CYS A 22 -16.40 -57.41 15.88
N PRO A 23 -17.06 -56.29 16.19
CA PRO A 23 -18.46 -56.29 16.59
C PRO A 23 -19.45 -56.67 15.47
N ARG A 24 -19.01 -56.66 14.20
CA ARG A 24 -19.88 -56.95 13.04
C ARG A 24 -19.90 -58.43 12.64
N CYS A 25 -18.75 -59.10 12.71
CA CYS A 25 -18.58 -60.49 12.26
C CYS A 25 -18.04 -61.42 13.35
N ASN A 26 -17.79 -60.87 14.54
CA ASN A 26 -17.27 -61.57 15.71
C ASN A 26 -15.89 -62.23 15.53
N VAL A 27 -15.08 -61.78 14.56
CA VAL A 27 -13.75 -62.36 14.30
C VAL A 27 -12.71 -61.77 15.26
N PRO A 28 -11.90 -62.61 15.94
CA PRO A 28 -10.88 -62.17 16.89
C PRO A 28 -9.61 -61.61 16.22
N TYR A 29 -9.11 -60.48 16.73
CA TYR A 29 -7.89 -59.82 16.26
C TYR A 29 -6.98 -59.30 17.39
N CYS A 30 -5.66 -59.21 17.14
CA CYS A 30 -4.68 -58.81 18.16
C CYS A 30 -4.42 -57.30 18.22
N SER A 31 -4.56 -56.58 17.09
CA SER A 31 -4.20 -55.16 16.97
C SER A 31 -4.97 -54.45 15.86
N LEU A 32 -4.92 -53.12 15.84
CA LEU A 32 -5.52 -52.28 14.80
C LEU A 32 -5.02 -52.64 13.39
N ARG A 33 -3.78 -53.11 13.25
CA ARG A 33 -3.23 -53.56 11.95
C ARG A 33 -4.00 -54.78 11.43
N CYS A 34 -4.25 -55.76 12.28
CA CYS A 34 -5.06 -56.94 11.93
C CYS A 34 -6.53 -56.57 11.74
N TYR A 35 -7.04 -55.56 12.44
CA TYR A 35 -8.38 -55.02 12.17
C TYR A 35 -8.47 -54.39 10.77
N ARG A 36 -7.46 -53.66 10.29
CA ARG A 36 -7.44 -53.12 8.93
C ARG A 36 -7.30 -54.21 7.86
N ALA A 37 -6.50 -55.25 8.13
CA ALA A 37 -6.33 -56.38 7.22
C ALA A 37 -7.57 -57.28 7.12
N HIS A 38 -8.48 -57.19 8.10
CA HIS A 38 -9.76 -57.91 8.12
C HIS A 38 -10.77 -57.41 7.06
N GLY A 39 -10.45 -56.33 6.32
CA GLY A 39 -11.15 -55.97 5.07
C GLY A 39 -12.49 -55.26 5.28
N SER A 40 -13.55 -55.79 4.68
CA SER A 40 -14.84 -55.09 4.46
C SER A 40 -15.48 -54.51 5.72
N CYS A 41 -15.36 -55.18 6.88
CA CYS A 41 -15.89 -54.66 8.15
C CYS A 41 -15.14 -53.43 8.67
N ALA A 42 -13.84 -53.33 8.39
CA ALA A 42 -13.04 -52.16 8.75
C ALA A 42 -13.29 -51.01 7.77
N GLU A 43 -13.41 -51.30 6.47
CA GLU A 43 -13.78 -50.30 5.47
C GLU A 43 -15.15 -49.68 5.74
N GLU A 44 -16.18 -50.48 6.05
CA GLU A 44 -17.51 -49.96 6.34
C GLU A 44 -17.50 -49.11 7.63
N PHE A 45 -16.74 -49.49 8.65
CA PHE A 45 -16.60 -48.70 9.88
C PHE A 45 -15.91 -47.35 9.61
N TYR A 46 -14.80 -47.34 8.87
CA TYR A 46 -14.13 -46.08 8.51
C TYR A 46 -14.97 -45.23 7.57
N ARG A 47 -15.70 -45.86 6.63
CA ARG A 47 -16.65 -45.18 5.75
C ARG A 47 -17.77 -44.54 6.56
N ASP A 48 -18.36 -45.26 7.51
CA ASP A 48 -19.38 -44.73 8.42
C ASP A 48 -18.85 -43.59 9.28
N GLN A 49 -17.61 -43.67 9.75
CA GLN A 49 -16.94 -42.62 10.51
C GLN A 49 -16.70 -41.36 9.65
N VAL A 50 -16.19 -41.52 8.43
CA VAL A 50 -15.96 -40.41 7.48
C VAL A 50 -17.29 -39.79 7.02
N LEU A 51 -18.29 -40.62 6.69
CA LEU A 51 -19.63 -40.14 6.34
C LEU A 51 -20.31 -39.45 7.54
N GLY A 52 -20.07 -39.92 8.76
CA GLY A 52 -20.51 -39.28 10.00
C GLY A 52 -19.89 -37.90 10.20
N GLU A 53 -18.57 -37.78 10.03
CA GLU A 53 -17.87 -36.48 10.11
C GLU A 53 -18.29 -35.51 8.99
N LEU A 54 -18.48 -36.00 7.77
CA LEU A 54 -18.96 -35.19 6.64
C LEU A 54 -20.39 -34.70 6.85
N ARG A 55 -21.28 -35.53 7.41
CA ARG A 55 -22.64 -35.10 7.81
C ARG A 55 -22.61 -34.08 8.96
N GLY A 56 -21.64 -34.18 9.87
CA GLY A 56 -21.40 -33.20 10.93
C GLY A 56 -20.86 -31.85 10.41
N ARG A 57 -20.28 -31.82 9.20
CA ARG A 57 -19.69 -30.63 8.56
C ARG A 57 -20.52 -30.05 7.41
N SER A 58 -21.53 -30.75 6.90
CA SER A 58 -22.39 -30.25 5.83
C SER A 58 -23.46 -29.30 6.38
N ALA A 59 -23.22 -27.99 6.32
CA ALA A 59 -24.33 -27.03 6.37
C ALA A 59 -25.21 -27.23 5.12
N SER A 60 -26.53 -27.28 5.29
CA SER A 60 -27.44 -27.43 4.15
C SER A 60 -27.17 -26.34 3.09
N PRO A 61 -27.30 -26.64 1.78
CA PRO A 61 -27.12 -25.65 0.72
C PRO A 61 -27.95 -24.36 0.96
N SER A 62 -29.12 -24.51 1.58
CA SER A 62 -29.99 -23.40 1.99
C SER A 62 -29.41 -22.54 3.13
N ARG A 63 -28.74 -23.13 4.12
CA ARG A 63 -28.05 -22.42 5.20
C ARG A 63 -26.80 -21.72 4.67
N LEU A 64 -26.03 -22.36 3.81
CA LEU A 64 -24.89 -21.74 3.12
C LEU A 64 -25.34 -20.58 2.24
N ALA A 65 -26.37 -20.77 1.41
CA ALA A 65 -26.95 -19.70 0.59
C ALA A 65 -27.48 -18.54 1.44
N THR A 66 -28.09 -18.83 2.59
CA THR A 66 -28.55 -17.80 3.53
C THR A 66 -27.38 -17.07 4.20
N ALA A 67 -26.32 -17.78 4.58
CA ALA A 67 -25.11 -17.18 5.11
C ALA A 67 -24.42 -16.29 4.06
N LEU A 68 -24.32 -16.75 2.80
CA LEU A 68 -23.79 -15.95 1.69
C LEU A 68 -24.66 -14.73 1.40
N ARG A 69 -25.99 -14.85 1.45
CA ARG A 69 -26.92 -13.70 1.34
C ARG A 69 -26.74 -12.71 2.47
N ARG A 70 -26.63 -13.18 3.72
CA ARG A 70 -26.36 -12.33 4.89
C ARG A 70 -25.03 -11.61 4.77
N LEU A 71 -23.99 -12.30 4.30
CA LEU A 71 -22.70 -11.68 4.02
C LEU A 71 -22.83 -10.61 2.92
N ARG A 72 -23.54 -10.88 1.82
CA ARG A 72 -23.81 -9.88 0.77
C ARG A 72 -24.58 -8.67 1.29
N GLN A 73 -25.62 -8.89 2.09
CA GLN A 73 -26.38 -7.81 2.73
C GLN A 73 -25.54 -7.00 3.71
N GLN A 74 -24.68 -7.64 4.51
CA GLN A 74 -23.72 -6.95 5.37
C GLN A 74 -22.74 -6.09 4.56
N ARG A 75 -22.27 -6.58 3.40
CA ARG A 75 -21.44 -5.81 2.46
C ARG A 75 -22.15 -4.58 1.89
N GLU A 76 -23.48 -4.55 1.90
CA GLU A 76 -24.31 -3.45 1.41
C GLU A 76 -24.66 -2.48 2.54
N THR A 77 -24.94 -2.98 3.76
CA THR A 77 -25.34 -2.15 4.92
C THR A 77 -24.18 -1.46 5.64
N GLU A 78 -22.96 -2.04 5.63
CA GLU A 78 -21.77 -1.37 6.21
C GLU A 78 -21.36 -0.09 5.44
N ASP A 79 -21.96 0.15 4.28
CA ASP A 79 -21.71 1.30 3.40
C ASP A 79 -22.67 2.47 3.59
N GLU A 80 -23.70 2.32 4.43
CA GLU A 80 -24.53 3.44 4.88
C GLU A 80 -23.72 4.28 5.89
N PRO A 81 -23.33 5.52 5.54
CA PRO A 81 -22.55 6.34 6.43
C PRO A 81 -23.41 6.74 7.64
N GLY A 82 -22.91 6.45 8.84
CA GLY A 82 -23.10 7.38 9.94
C GLY A 82 -22.44 8.68 9.52
N ASP A 83 -23.26 9.62 9.04
CA ASP A 83 -22.89 10.97 8.64
C ASP A 83 -21.93 11.60 9.66
N ALA A 84 -20.68 11.74 9.25
CA ALA A 84 -19.76 12.74 9.77
C ALA A 84 -19.33 13.55 8.55
N GLY A 85 -20.24 14.44 8.14
CA GLY A 85 -20.11 15.27 6.97
C GLY A 85 -18.77 16.00 6.90
N LEU A 86 -18.05 15.72 5.82
CA LEU A 86 -17.28 16.74 5.12
C LEU A 86 -17.55 16.51 3.64
N ARG A 87 -18.48 17.29 3.11
CA ARG A 87 -18.44 17.64 1.68
C ARG A 87 -17.01 18.13 1.40
N PRO A 88 -16.40 17.80 0.25
CA PRO A 88 -15.30 18.60 -0.24
C PRO A 88 -15.76 20.05 -0.11
N GLY A 89 -14.96 20.89 0.58
CA GLY A 89 -15.27 22.32 0.68
C GLY A 89 -15.62 22.83 -0.72
N PRO A 90 -16.57 23.77 -0.85
CA PRO A 90 -17.05 24.20 -2.15
C PRO A 90 -15.83 24.49 -3.03
N ALA A 91 -15.69 23.73 -4.12
CA ALA A 91 -14.80 24.13 -5.20
C ALA A 91 -15.09 25.61 -5.47
N PRO A 92 -14.08 26.48 -5.63
CA PRO A 92 -14.30 27.89 -5.87
C PRO A 92 -15.44 28.06 -6.87
N GLY A 93 -16.58 28.51 -6.37
CA GLY A 93 -17.81 28.59 -7.15
C GLY A 93 -17.59 29.66 -8.21
N GLY A 94 -17.13 29.25 -9.39
CA GLY A 94 -16.73 30.18 -10.44
C GLY A 94 -15.99 29.58 -11.64
N LEU A 95 -15.56 28.30 -11.58
CA LEU A 95 -14.75 27.71 -12.66
C LEU A 95 -15.56 26.91 -13.70
N SER A 96 -16.82 26.56 -13.43
CA SER A 96 -17.67 25.88 -14.42
C SER A 96 -18.11 26.87 -15.50
N GLY A 97 -17.99 26.50 -16.77
CA GLY A 97 -18.36 27.38 -17.88
C GLY A 97 -17.24 28.33 -18.34
N LEU A 98 -16.03 28.26 -17.76
CA LEU A 98 -14.93 29.18 -18.12
C LEU A 98 -14.51 29.03 -19.58
N TRP A 99 -14.39 27.80 -20.06
CA TRP A 99 -14.06 27.52 -21.45
C TRP A 99 -15.07 28.16 -22.39
N GLU A 100 -16.37 28.04 -22.08
CA GLU A 100 -17.47 28.58 -22.87
C GLU A 100 -17.47 30.11 -22.91
N ARG A 101 -16.94 30.77 -21.87
CA ARG A 101 -16.84 32.23 -21.74
C ARG A 101 -15.61 32.84 -22.42
N LEU A 102 -14.62 32.03 -22.81
CA LEU A 102 -13.43 32.51 -23.52
C LEU A 102 -13.78 32.95 -24.95
N ALA A 103 -13.19 34.07 -25.38
CA ALA A 103 -13.25 34.49 -26.77
C ALA A 103 -12.57 33.44 -27.68
N PRO A 104 -12.97 33.31 -28.97
CA PRO A 104 -12.37 32.33 -29.87
C PRO A 104 -10.84 32.44 -29.97
N ALA A 105 -10.28 33.65 -29.91
CA ALA A 105 -8.85 33.88 -29.91
C ALA A 105 -8.15 33.33 -28.66
N GLU A 106 -8.78 33.43 -27.49
CA GLU A 106 -8.26 32.94 -26.21
C GLU A 106 -8.28 31.40 -26.16
N LYS A 107 -9.33 30.77 -26.71
CA LYS A 107 -9.41 29.30 -26.87
C LYS A 107 -8.26 28.77 -27.71
N VAL A 108 -8.01 29.38 -28.87
CA VAL A 108 -6.90 29.01 -29.75
C VAL A 108 -5.54 29.25 -29.07
N ALA A 109 -5.39 30.34 -28.32
CA ALA A 109 -4.17 30.59 -27.56
C ALA A 109 -3.94 29.52 -26.48
N PHE A 110 -4.98 29.11 -25.77
CA PHE A 110 -4.91 28.04 -24.77
C PHE A 110 -4.60 26.67 -25.39
N GLU A 111 -5.24 26.29 -26.49
CA GLU A 111 -4.94 25.06 -27.24
C GLU A 111 -3.48 25.03 -27.76
N ARG A 112 -2.96 26.19 -28.18
CA ARG A 112 -1.53 26.33 -28.53
C ARG A 112 -0.62 26.10 -27.32
N LEU A 113 -0.98 26.60 -26.14
CA LEU A 113 -0.24 26.33 -24.91
C LEU A 113 -0.28 24.84 -24.52
N LEU A 114 -1.42 24.17 -24.68
CA LEU A 114 -1.57 22.73 -24.43
C LEU A 114 -0.71 21.90 -25.39
N SER A 115 -0.80 22.17 -26.69
CA SER A 115 -0.03 21.44 -27.71
C SER A 115 1.48 21.65 -27.60
N ARG A 116 1.93 22.79 -27.07
CA ARG A 116 3.35 23.06 -26.78
C ARG A 116 3.81 22.53 -25.42
N GLY A 117 2.90 22.01 -24.59
CA GLY A 117 3.19 21.57 -23.22
C GLY A 117 3.52 22.72 -22.25
N GLU A 118 3.29 23.97 -22.65
CA GLU A 118 3.60 25.16 -21.83
C GLU A 118 2.55 25.39 -20.75
N ALA A 119 1.33 24.88 -20.94
CA ALA A 119 0.23 25.00 -19.97
C ALA A 119 0.58 24.43 -18.58
N GLY A 120 1.44 23.40 -18.52
CA GLY A 120 1.90 22.83 -17.25
C GLY A 120 2.67 23.80 -16.37
N ARG A 121 3.32 24.83 -16.96
CA ARG A 121 4.06 25.87 -16.22
C ARG A 121 3.15 26.84 -15.47
N LEU A 122 1.88 26.90 -15.86
CA LEU A 122 0.88 27.76 -15.23
C LEU A 122 0.27 27.09 -13.99
N LEU A 123 0.45 25.77 -13.84
CA LEU A 123 0.00 25.04 -12.67
C LEU A 123 1.09 25.05 -11.60
N PRO A 124 0.74 25.31 -10.33
CA PRO A 124 1.70 25.12 -9.25
C PRO A 124 2.14 23.65 -9.20
N PRO A 125 3.40 23.37 -8.81
CA PRO A 125 3.85 22.00 -8.66
C PRO A 125 2.99 21.30 -7.62
N TRP A 126 2.47 20.11 -7.95
CA TRP A 126 1.73 19.30 -7.00
C TRP A 126 2.60 18.96 -5.79
N ARG A 127 2.01 19.08 -4.59
CA ARG A 127 2.66 18.74 -3.33
C ARG A 127 1.77 17.75 -2.56
N PRO A 128 2.26 16.55 -2.25
CA PRO A 128 1.55 15.66 -1.36
C PRO A 128 1.43 16.25 0.04
N TRP A 129 0.34 15.91 0.71
CA TRP A 129 0.02 16.40 2.03
C TRP A 129 1.04 15.98 3.11
N TRP A 130 1.79 14.89 2.89
CA TRP A 130 2.77 14.37 3.85
C TRP A 130 4.16 15.01 3.74
N TRP A 131 4.40 15.97 2.84
CA TRP A 131 5.65 16.73 2.81
C TRP A 131 5.75 17.80 3.92
N GLY A 132 4.75 17.84 4.80
CA GLY A 132 4.62 18.83 5.85
C GLY A 132 4.22 20.20 5.30
N ARG A 133 3.57 21.00 6.15
CA ARG A 133 3.74 22.45 5.99
C ARG A 133 5.16 22.70 6.41
N GLY A 134 6.00 23.25 5.53
CA GLY A 134 7.34 23.63 5.92
C GLY A 134 7.25 24.39 7.24
N ALA A 135 7.77 23.82 8.32
CA ALA A 135 8.42 24.66 9.29
C ALA A 135 9.42 25.43 8.44
N GLY A 136 9.22 26.74 8.28
CA GLY A 136 10.23 27.60 7.68
C GLY A 136 11.60 27.25 8.29
N PRO A 137 12.71 27.47 7.55
CA PRO A 137 14.02 26.97 7.95
C PRO A 137 14.21 27.20 9.44
N ARG A 138 14.20 26.10 10.22
CA ARG A 138 14.65 26.15 11.60
C ARG A 138 16.13 26.46 11.45
N LEU A 139 16.47 27.74 11.59
CA LEU A 139 17.83 28.18 11.83
C LEU A 139 18.30 27.36 13.02
N LEU A 140 19.10 26.34 12.73
CA LEU A 140 19.96 25.71 13.71
C LEU A 140 20.94 26.82 14.08
N GLU A 141 20.73 27.43 15.23
CA GLU A 141 21.73 28.24 15.88
C GLU A 141 22.81 27.26 16.35
N GLU A 142 23.91 27.17 15.59
CA GLU A 142 25.14 26.59 16.10
C GLU A 142 25.49 27.37 17.37
N LEU A 143 25.32 26.72 18.53
CA LEU A 143 25.95 27.15 19.76
C LEU A 143 27.46 27.03 19.56
N GLY A 144 28.05 28.10 19.03
CA GLY A 144 29.49 28.26 18.93
C GLY A 144 30.10 28.18 20.33
N ASP A 145 31.08 27.31 20.46
CA ASP A 145 31.92 27.18 21.64
C ASP A 145 32.40 28.56 22.08
N ALA A 146 32.14 28.89 23.34
CA ALA A 146 32.71 30.07 23.98
C ALA A 146 34.24 29.89 24.13
N PRO A 147 35.02 30.95 23.83
CA PRO A 147 36.17 31.25 24.63
C PRO A 147 35.97 32.57 25.37
N SER A 148 36.47 32.51 26.59
CA SER A 148 36.57 33.52 27.64
C SER A 148 37.35 34.78 27.26
N GLY A 149 36.99 35.91 27.90
CA GLY A 149 37.80 37.13 28.12
C GLY A 149 37.77 38.09 26.92
N ASP A 150 37.54 39.40 27.05
CA ASP A 150 37.59 40.32 28.18
C ASP A 150 36.62 41.48 27.97
N ALA A 151 36.24 42.11 29.09
CA ALA A 151 35.39 43.28 29.16
C ALA A 151 36.13 44.56 28.71
N GLU A 152 35.47 45.43 27.94
CA GLU A 152 35.63 46.87 28.08
C GLU A 152 34.30 47.59 27.79
N GLU A 153 34.03 48.57 28.66
CA GLU A 153 32.80 49.34 28.84
C GLU A 153 32.96 50.77 28.25
N LEU A 154 31.83 51.37 27.81
CA LEU A 154 31.48 52.82 27.75
C LEU A 154 31.75 53.67 26.46
N GLU A 155 30.68 53.90 25.67
CA GLU A 155 29.92 55.15 25.34
C GLU A 155 30.64 56.53 25.13
N PRO A 156 30.02 57.64 24.59
CA PRO A 156 28.89 57.86 23.64
C PRO A 156 29.04 59.05 22.61
N SER A 157 28.08 59.12 21.67
CA SER A 157 27.39 60.30 21.04
C SER A 157 28.10 61.35 20.16
N SER A 158 27.55 61.61 18.95
CA SER A 158 27.08 62.96 18.54
C SER A 158 26.23 62.98 17.25
N ALA A 159 24.93 63.26 17.45
CA ALA A 159 24.05 64.24 16.77
C ALA A 159 23.96 64.42 15.22
N ARG A 160 22.66 64.53 14.81
CA ARG A 160 22.01 65.37 13.76
C ARG A 160 21.69 64.77 12.37
N MET A 161 20.39 64.51 12.19
CA MET A 161 19.58 64.62 10.95
C MET A 161 19.38 66.10 10.51
N PRO A 162 18.77 66.47 9.35
CA PRO A 162 18.29 65.71 8.17
C PRO A 162 18.75 66.31 6.80
N PRO A 163 18.38 65.77 5.62
CA PRO A 163 17.19 66.28 4.93
C PRO A 163 16.36 65.24 4.13
N GLU A 164 15.08 65.54 3.94
CA GLU A 164 14.16 65.00 2.90
C GLU A 164 14.06 66.01 1.73
N PRO A 165 13.29 65.79 0.65
CA PRO A 165 13.08 64.58 -0.18
C PRO A 165 13.07 64.91 -1.70
N VAL A 166 13.41 63.97 -2.60
CA VAL A 166 12.86 63.97 -3.98
C VAL A 166 12.64 62.54 -4.47
N ARG A 167 11.35 62.18 -4.49
CA ARG A 167 10.59 61.37 -5.47
C ARG A 167 11.38 60.45 -6.42
N ASP A 168 11.25 59.15 -6.18
CA ASP A 168 10.99 58.16 -7.23
C ASP A 168 9.89 57.22 -6.73
N GLU A 169 8.84 57.05 -7.53
CA GLU A 169 7.73 56.15 -7.25
C GLU A 169 8.18 54.67 -7.33
N PRO A 170 7.98 53.84 -6.29
CA PRO A 170 7.94 52.41 -6.50
C PRO A 170 6.55 52.03 -6.99
N ALA A 171 6.51 51.51 -8.22
CA ALA A 171 5.37 50.81 -8.77
C ALA A 171 4.81 49.82 -7.73
N ALA A 172 3.52 49.97 -7.44
CA ALA A 172 2.76 49.00 -6.67
C ALA A 172 2.78 47.65 -7.40
N VAL A 173 3.73 46.80 -7.03
CA VAL A 173 3.61 45.36 -7.24
C VAL A 173 2.79 44.87 -6.06
N GLU A 174 1.47 44.94 -6.21
CA GLU A 174 0.55 44.17 -5.39
C GLU A 174 1.03 42.71 -5.37
N PRO A 175 1.22 42.07 -4.20
CA PRO A 175 1.41 40.63 -4.15
C PRO A 175 0.05 39.96 -4.38
N VAL A 176 -0.44 40.00 -5.62
CA VAL A 176 -1.55 39.15 -6.06
C VAL A 176 -0.97 37.78 -6.34
N LEU A 177 -0.84 36.99 -5.28
CA LEU A 177 -0.93 35.53 -5.25
C LEU A 177 -0.81 35.14 -3.78
N GLY A 178 -1.95 35.22 -3.09
CA GLY A 178 -2.07 34.74 -1.72
C GLY A 178 -1.58 33.30 -1.60
N ASP A 179 -0.98 32.99 -0.45
CA ASP A 179 -0.54 31.66 -0.06
C ASP A 179 -1.54 30.59 -0.53
N LEU A 180 -1.15 29.84 -1.56
CA LEU A 180 -1.90 28.67 -1.98
C LEU A 180 -1.94 27.71 -0.79
N PRO A 181 -3.13 27.23 -0.36
CA PRO A 181 -3.22 26.34 0.78
C PRO A 181 -2.43 25.06 0.45
N GLY A 182 -1.29 24.88 1.11
CA GLY A 182 -0.57 23.61 1.09
C GLY A 182 -1.55 22.47 1.41
N ALA A 183 -1.46 21.36 0.67
CA ALA A 183 -2.39 20.25 0.74
C ALA A 183 -2.62 19.85 2.21
N CYS A 184 -3.84 20.05 2.70
CA CYS A 184 -4.20 19.65 4.06
C CYS A 184 -4.16 18.11 4.15
N PRO A 185 -3.62 17.55 5.25
CA PRO A 185 -3.68 16.11 5.46
C PRO A 185 -5.14 15.64 5.46
N PRO A 186 -5.44 14.48 4.86
CA PRO A 186 -6.77 13.91 4.92
C PRO A 186 -7.16 13.67 6.37
N ALA A 187 -8.44 13.87 6.68
CA ALA A 187 -8.92 13.72 8.05
C ALA A 187 -8.74 12.28 8.53
N VAL A 188 -8.10 12.12 9.69
CA VAL A 188 -7.98 10.82 10.35
C VAL A 188 -9.39 10.36 10.76
N PRO A 189 -9.80 9.11 10.45
CA PRO A 189 -11.08 8.59 10.88
C PRO A 189 -11.23 8.64 12.42
N THR A 190 -12.29 9.30 12.90
CA THR A 190 -12.52 9.49 14.35
C THR A 190 -13.02 8.23 15.06
N ARG A 191 -13.58 7.27 14.32
CA ARG A 191 -14.01 5.98 14.84
C ARG A 191 -13.27 4.86 14.13
N ILE A 192 -12.27 4.30 14.81
CA ILE A 192 -11.55 3.11 14.35
C ILE A 192 -12.01 1.94 15.23
N PRO A 193 -12.62 0.89 14.67
CA PRO A 193 -13.06 -0.27 15.44
C PRO A 193 -11.86 -1.03 16.01
N ALA A 194 -12.05 -1.72 17.13
CA ALA A 194 -11.02 -2.59 17.70
C ALA A 194 -10.74 -3.78 16.76
N LEU A 195 -9.48 -4.19 16.65
CA LEU A 195 -9.01 -5.29 15.81
C LEU A 195 -9.68 -6.62 16.19
N ALA A 196 -9.98 -6.80 17.46
CA ALA A 196 -10.74 -7.95 17.98
C ALA A 196 -12.18 -8.04 17.44
N SER A 197 -12.79 -6.92 17.04
CA SER A 197 -14.11 -6.93 16.39
C SER A 197 -14.06 -7.36 14.93
N LEU A 198 -12.89 -7.22 14.29
CA LEU A 198 -12.68 -7.53 12.87
C LEU A 198 -12.12 -8.93 12.64
N SER A 199 -11.39 -9.48 13.63
CA SER A 199 -10.77 -10.80 13.54
C SER A 199 -10.92 -11.58 14.85
N ARG A 200 -11.25 -12.89 14.73
CA ARG A 200 -11.49 -13.78 15.88
C ARG A 200 -10.24 -14.51 16.39
N GLY A 201 -9.07 -14.18 15.86
CA GLY A 201 -7.82 -14.88 16.15
C GLY A 201 -6.65 -13.91 16.32
N ARG A 202 -5.51 -14.43 16.78
CA ARG A 202 -4.27 -13.64 16.83
C ARG A 202 -3.90 -13.16 15.44
N THR A 203 -3.64 -11.87 15.32
CA THR A 203 -3.17 -11.28 14.06
C THR A 203 -1.77 -11.81 13.75
N SER A 204 -1.53 -12.10 12.47
CA SER A 204 -0.22 -12.56 12.02
C SER A 204 0.82 -11.46 12.25
N PRO A 205 2.05 -11.79 12.71
CA PRO A 205 3.13 -10.82 12.84
C PRO A 205 3.52 -10.20 11.49
N LEU A 206 3.17 -10.84 10.37
CA LEU A 206 3.45 -10.37 9.02
C LEU A 206 2.50 -9.25 8.55
N VAL A 207 1.43 -8.96 9.30
CA VAL A 207 0.48 -7.90 8.93
C VAL A 207 1.18 -6.53 8.79
N ARG A 208 2.18 -6.26 9.63
CA ARG A 208 2.94 -5.01 9.61
C ARG A 208 3.59 -4.74 8.24
N PHE A 209 4.06 -5.78 7.56
CA PHE A 209 4.73 -5.67 6.27
C PHE A 209 3.77 -5.42 5.10
N GLN A 210 2.47 -5.36 5.34
CA GLN A 210 1.53 -4.91 4.32
C GLN A 210 1.48 -3.38 4.23
N LEU A 211 1.82 -2.66 5.32
CA LEU A 211 1.82 -1.19 5.31
C LEU A 211 2.81 -0.61 4.27
N PRO A 212 4.08 -1.04 4.18
CA PRO A 212 5.02 -0.50 3.19
C PRO A 212 4.53 -0.68 1.75
N ASN A 213 3.98 -1.85 1.42
CA ASN A 213 3.46 -2.13 0.08
C ASN A 213 2.24 -1.25 -0.25
N VAL A 214 1.30 -1.11 0.69
CA VAL A 214 0.11 -0.26 0.52
C VAL A 214 0.50 1.22 0.38
N LEU A 215 1.41 1.70 1.23
CA LEU A 215 1.84 3.09 1.24
C LEU A 215 2.71 3.45 0.03
N PHE A 216 3.50 2.52 -0.48
CA PHE A 216 4.19 2.68 -1.76
C PHE A 216 3.19 2.93 -2.89
N ALA A 217 2.20 2.06 -3.02
CA ALA A 217 1.19 2.17 -4.07
C ALA A 217 0.38 3.45 -3.91
N TYR A 218 0.02 3.81 -2.67
CA TYR A 218 -0.66 5.07 -2.35
C TYR A 218 0.15 6.30 -2.78
N ALA A 219 1.43 6.36 -2.41
CA ALA A 219 2.28 7.48 -2.76
C ALA A 219 2.44 7.61 -4.29
N HIS A 220 2.63 6.47 -4.97
CA HIS A 220 2.72 6.41 -6.42
C HIS A 220 1.44 6.90 -7.10
N THR A 221 0.27 6.37 -6.72
CA THR A 221 -0.99 6.76 -7.36
C THR A 221 -1.41 8.18 -7.02
N LEU A 222 -1.19 8.63 -5.78
CA LEU A 222 -1.51 10.02 -5.43
C LEU A 222 -0.62 11.01 -6.19
N ALA A 223 0.65 10.66 -6.43
CA ALA A 223 1.54 11.48 -7.24
C ALA A 223 1.21 11.46 -8.73
N LEU A 224 0.66 10.35 -9.24
CA LEU A 224 0.25 10.23 -10.64
C LEU A 224 -1.08 10.96 -10.93
N TYR A 225 -2.03 10.91 -10.00
CA TYR A 225 -3.40 11.41 -10.20
C TYR A 225 -3.78 12.60 -9.32
N HIS A 226 -2.84 13.13 -8.55
CA HIS A 226 -2.98 14.33 -7.70
C HIS A 226 -4.19 14.35 -6.74
N GLY A 227 -4.60 13.19 -6.21
CA GLY A 227 -5.77 13.10 -5.32
C GLY A 227 -7.02 12.49 -5.95
N GLY A 228 -6.95 12.08 -7.23
CA GLY A 228 -8.03 11.39 -7.92
C GLY A 228 -9.23 12.29 -8.12
N ASP A 229 -9.23 13.07 -9.20
CA ASP A 229 -10.46 13.65 -9.73
C ASP A 229 -11.49 12.52 -9.92
N GLU A 230 -12.77 12.80 -9.72
CA GLU A 230 -13.85 11.82 -9.89
C GLU A 230 -13.81 11.19 -11.30
N ALA A 231 -13.34 11.93 -12.30
CA ALA A 231 -13.14 11.43 -13.66
C ALA A 231 -12.03 10.36 -13.77
N LEU A 232 -11.02 10.41 -12.90
CA LEU A 232 -9.83 9.53 -12.91
C LEU A 232 -9.86 8.48 -11.79
N LEU A 233 -10.95 8.42 -11.02
CA LEU A 233 -11.06 7.57 -9.84
C LEU A 233 -10.94 6.07 -10.17
N SER A 234 -11.46 5.65 -11.32
CA SER A 234 -11.35 4.28 -11.81
C SER A 234 -9.89 3.91 -12.10
N ASP A 235 -9.18 4.75 -12.87
CA ASP A 235 -7.76 4.55 -13.22
C ASP A 235 -6.85 4.61 -11.99
N PHE A 236 -7.15 5.52 -11.05
CA PHE A 236 -6.48 5.59 -9.76
C PHE A 236 -6.58 4.25 -9.02
N CYS A 237 -7.80 3.70 -8.93
CA CYS A 237 -8.03 2.45 -8.22
C CYS A 237 -7.43 1.25 -8.95
N ALA A 238 -7.50 1.21 -10.28
CA ALA A 238 -6.89 0.16 -11.08
C ALA A 238 -5.37 0.12 -10.88
N THR A 239 -4.71 1.28 -10.95
CA THR A 239 -3.26 1.38 -10.70
C THR A 239 -2.91 1.05 -9.26
N LEU A 240 -3.69 1.52 -8.28
CA LEU A 240 -3.47 1.22 -6.86
C LEU A 240 -3.52 -0.29 -6.60
N LEU A 241 -4.52 -0.98 -7.14
CA LEU A 241 -4.69 -2.42 -6.96
C LEU A 241 -3.64 -3.25 -7.71
N GLY A 242 -3.20 -2.78 -8.88
CA GLY A 242 -2.15 -3.46 -9.64
C GLY A 242 -0.77 -3.32 -9.00
N VAL A 243 -0.41 -2.12 -8.52
CA VAL A 243 0.87 -1.87 -7.85
C VAL A 243 0.91 -2.46 -6.44
N SER A 244 -0.21 -2.43 -5.70
CA SER A 244 -0.28 -3.00 -4.35
C SER A 244 -0.63 -4.49 -4.37
N GLY A 245 0.40 -5.35 -4.32
CA GLY A 245 0.22 -6.79 -4.09
C GLY A 245 -0.60 -7.10 -2.82
N ALA A 246 -0.49 -6.27 -1.77
CA ALA A 246 -1.30 -6.41 -0.54
C ALA A 246 -2.81 -6.23 -0.79
N LEU A 247 -3.20 -5.27 -1.63
CA LEU A 247 -4.60 -4.93 -1.89
C LEU A 247 -5.18 -5.73 -3.07
N GLY A 248 -4.47 -5.83 -4.18
CA GLY A 248 -4.94 -6.47 -5.41
C GLY A 248 -4.86 -8.00 -5.35
N SER A 249 -3.72 -8.52 -4.90
CA SER A 249 -3.39 -9.96 -4.98
C SER A 249 -3.38 -10.67 -3.64
N GLN A 250 -3.66 -9.96 -2.54
CA GLN A 250 -3.60 -10.48 -1.16
C GLN A 250 -2.22 -11.10 -0.81
N GLN A 251 -1.17 -10.57 -1.42
CA GLN A 251 0.20 -11.01 -1.19
C GLN A 251 0.58 -10.80 0.27
N VAL A 252 1.37 -11.73 0.80
CA VAL A 252 1.93 -11.67 2.15
C VAL A 252 3.43 -11.44 2.01
N PHE A 253 3.99 -10.62 2.88
CA PHE A 253 5.40 -10.24 2.87
C PHE A 253 6.05 -10.65 4.21
N ALA A 254 7.29 -11.10 4.14
CA ALA A 254 8.11 -11.47 5.29
C ALA A 254 8.96 -10.31 5.82
N SER A 255 9.16 -9.24 5.02
CA SER A 255 9.92 -8.06 5.41
C SER A 255 9.40 -6.77 4.76
N ALA A 256 9.85 -5.61 5.26
CA ALA A 256 9.56 -4.32 4.64
C ALA A 256 10.25 -4.16 3.27
N GLU A 257 11.44 -4.75 3.13
CA GLU A 257 12.19 -4.77 1.88
C GLU A 257 11.44 -5.54 0.79
N GLU A 258 10.99 -6.76 1.09
CA GLU A 258 10.22 -7.59 0.15
C GLU A 258 8.92 -6.89 -0.26
N ALA A 259 8.24 -6.26 0.70
CA ALA A 259 7.02 -5.50 0.46
C ALA A 259 7.19 -4.34 -0.53
N LEU A 260 8.31 -3.61 -0.42
CA LEU A 260 8.64 -2.50 -1.32
C LEU A 260 9.16 -3.01 -2.68
N GLN A 261 10.02 -4.02 -2.69
CA GLN A 261 10.56 -4.64 -3.91
C GLN A 261 9.44 -5.25 -4.78
N ALA A 262 8.43 -5.87 -4.17
CA ALA A 262 7.30 -6.41 -4.91
C ALA A 262 6.54 -5.32 -5.70
N ALA A 263 6.31 -4.15 -5.10
CA ALA A 263 5.66 -3.03 -5.78
C ALA A 263 6.58 -2.33 -6.79
N ALA A 264 7.87 -2.24 -6.46
CA ALA A 264 8.91 -1.73 -7.35
C ALA A 264 8.99 -2.53 -8.66
N HIS A 265 9.01 -3.86 -8.55
CA HIS A 265 9.09 -4.76 -9.69
C HIS A 265 7.91 -4.58 -10.65
N VAL A 266 6.70 -4.38 -10.13
CA VAL A 266 5.51 -4.11 -10.96
C VAL A 266 5.68 -2.83 -11.79
N LEU A 267 6.25 -1.77 -11.20
CA LEU A 267 6.51 -0.52 -11.94
C LEU A 267 7.64 -0.67 -12.96
N GLU A 268 8.71 -1.38 -12.61
CA GLU A 268 9.85 -1.63 -13.50
C GLU A 268 9.51 -2.55 -14.67
N ALA A 269 8.57 -3.48 -14.48
CA ALA A 269 8.01 -4.31 -15.54
C ALA A 269 7.16 -3.50 -16.55
N GLY A 270 6.83 -2.24 -16.24
CA GLY A 270 6.03 -1.37 -17.12
C GLY A 270 4.56 -1.77 -17.21
N GLU A 271 4.04 -2.52 -16.24
CA GLU A 271 2.63 -2.93 -16.20
C GLU A 271 1.69 -1.74 -15.92
N HIS A 272 2.23 -0.68 -15.32
CA HIS A 272 1.51 0.55 -14.96
C HIS A 272 2.29 1.80 -15.38
N PRO A 273 1.62 2.96 -15.57
CA PRO A 273 2.28 4.19 -15.98
C PRO A 273 3.39 4.59 -14.99
N PRO A 274 4.59 5.00 -15.47
CA PRO A 274 5.63 5.50 -14.60
C PRO A 274 5.16 6.82 -13.98
N GLY A 275 5.04 6.83 -12.65
CA GLY A 275 4.69 8.02 -11.88
C GLY A 275 5.88 8.96 -11.73
N PRO A 276 5.66 10.26 -11.43
CA PRO A 276 6.73 11.26 -11.32
C PRO A 276 7.72 10.98 -10.18
N LEU A 277 7.32 10.17 -9.19
CA LEU A 277 8.21 9.73 -8.12
C LEU A 277 9.21 8.64 -8.60
N GLY A 278 8.86 7.91 -9.66
CA GLY A 278 9.52 6.64 -10.01
C GLY A 278 9.48 5.62 -8.86
N THR A 279 10.15 4.50 -9.07
CA THR A 279 10.24 3.41 -8.08
C THR A 279 10.94 3.85 -6.80
N ARG A 280 12.15 4.43 -6.92
CA ARG A 280 12.95 4.88 -5.77
C ARG A 280 12.24 5.96 -4.95
N GLY A 281 11.57 6.91 -5.61
CA GLY A 281 10.82 7.96 -4.93
C GLY A 281 9.63 7.38 -4.17
N ALA A 282 8.85 6.47 -4.78
CA ALA A 282 7.73 5.82 -4.10
C ALA A 282 8.17 5.04 -2.84
N MET A 283 9.33 4.34 -2.87
CA MET A 283 9.90 3.71 -1.68
C MET A 283 10.21 4.73 -0.58
N ARG A 284 10.82 5.86 -0.95
CA ARG A 284 11.15 6.94 -0.02
C ARG A 284 9.91 7.57 0.60
N GLU A 285 8.87 7.80 -0.21
CA GLU A 285 7.62 8.38 0.26
C GLU A 285 6.87 7.41 1.20
N ALA A 286 6.90 6.10 0.95
CA ALA A 286 6.36 5.11 1.88
C ALA A 286 7.04 5.18 3.26
N ALA A 287 8.38 5.29 3.29
CA ALA A 287 9.13 5.47 4.53
C ALA A 287 8.79 6.80 5.23
N ARG A 288 8.63 7.89 4.46
CA ARG A 288 8.26 9.21 5.00
C ARG A 288 6.85 9.21 5.60
N ILE A 289 5.87 8.60 4.95
CA ILE A 289 4.49 8.50 5.48
C ILE A 289 4.49 7.68 6.77
N LEU A 290 5.23 6.56 6.80
CA LEU A 290 5.37 5.77 8.03
C LEU A 290 6.02 6.59 9.14
N LEU A 291 7.06 7.37 8.86
CA LEU A 291 7.77 8.16 9.87
C LEU A 291 6.96 9.38 10.36
N GLY A 292 6.13 9.96 9.50
CA GLY A 292 5.47 11.25 9.74
C GLY A 292 6.49 12.38 9.97
N GLU A 293 6.06 13.44 10.66
CA GLU A 293 6.93 14.55 11.13
C GLU A 293 7.69 14.22 12.42
N GLY A 294 7.65 12.96 12.87
CA GLY A 294 8.26 12.49 14.11
C GLY A 294 7.33 11.56 14.91
N PRO A 295 7.80 11.05 16.07
CA PRO A 295 7.10 10.02 16.83
C PRO A 295 5.67 10.41 17.24
N ALA A 296 5.43 11.69 17.54
CA ALA A 296 4.12 12.18 17.96
C ALA A 296 3.05 12.14 16.84
N ASN A 297 3.47 12.23 15.57
CA ASN A 297 2.56 12.33 14.42
C ASN A 297 2.61 11.10 13.50
N GLN A 298 3.57 10.20 13.69
CA GLN A 298 3.78 8.97 12.90
C GLN A 298 2.48 8.17 12.68
N LYS A 299 1.77 7.87 13.76
CA LYS A 299 0.49 7.15 13.69
C LYS A 299 -0.55 7.91 12.89
N SER A 300 -0.69 9.22 13.12
CA SER A 300 -1.69 10.04 12.43
C SER A 300 -1.50 10.05 10.91
N TYR A 301 -0.27 10.07 10.42
CA TYR A 301 0.05 10.03 8.99
C TYR A 301 -0.36 8.70 8.36
N THR A 302 0.01 7.59 9.00
CA THR A 302 -0.35 6.25 8.51
C THR A 302 -1.87 6.05 8.52
N LEU A 303 -2.56 6.51 9.57
CA LEU A 303 -4.02 6.45 9.66
C LEU A 303 -4.70 7.37 8.63
N ALA A 304 -4.17 8.56 8.37
CA ALA A 304 -4.69 9.49 7.37
C ALA A 304 -4.62 8.87 5.96
N ALA A 305 -3.47 8.28 5.60
CA ALA A 305 -3.29 7.59 4.31
C ALA A 305 -4.24 6.40 4.14
N LEU A 306 -4.34 5.52 5.15
CA LEU A 306 -5.24 4.36 5.08
C LEU A 306 -6.72 4.77 5.11
N GLY A 307 -7.05 5.85 5.81
CA GLY A 307 -8.38 6.44 5.86
C GLY A 307 -8.81 6.98 4.50
N ASP A 308 -7.94 7.77 3.88
CA ASP A 308 -8.12 8.29 2.52
C ASP A 308 -8.30 7.16 1.50
N LEU A 309 -7.46 6.12 1.54
CA LEU A 309 -7.61 4.93 0.72
C LEU A 309 -8.97 4.24 0.94
N ALA A 310 -9.38 4.05 2.19
CA ALA A 310 -10.65 3.39 2.50
C ALA A 310 -11.86 4.19 1.99
N GLN A 311 -11.81 5.52 2.06
CA GLN A 311 -12.85 6.40 1.52
C GLN A 311 -12.86 6.37 -0.01
N THR A 312 -11.70 6.49 -0.64
CA THR A 312 -11.52 6.52 -2.08
C THR A 312 -11.95 5.20 -2.73
N LEU A 313 -11.54 4.05 -2.18
CA LEU A 313 -12.02 2.73 -2.61
C LEU A 313 -13.54 2.56 -2.40
N GLY A 314 -14.09 3.19 -1.35
CA GLY A 314 -15.53 3.21 -1.10
C GLY A 314 -16.32 4.01 -2.13
N ARG A 315 -15.81 5.19 -2.53
CA ARG A 315 -16.38 6.00 -3.62
C ARG A 315 -16.31 5.25 -4.95
N ALA A 316 -15.14 4.70 -5.30
CA ALA A 316 -14.94 3.94 -6.53
C ALA A 316 -15.89 2.74 -6.62
N ARG A 317 -16.10 2.00 -5.51
CA ARG A 317 -17.03 0.87 -5.46
C ARG A 317 -18.48 1.28 -5.77
N LYS A 318 -18.90 2.49 -5.39
CA LYS A 318 -20.24 2.99 -5.68
C LYS A 318 -20.43 3.32 -7.16
N GLN A 319 -19.36 3.71 -7.85
CA GLN A 319 -19.36 4.04 -9.28
C GLN A 319 -19.13 2.81 -10.17
N ALA A 320 -18.45 1.78 -9.66
CA ALA A 320 -18.14 0.57 -10.40
C ALA A 320 -19.42 -0.17 -10.83
N VAL A 321 -19.55 -0.40 -12.14
CA VAL A 321 -20.68 -1.10 -12.75
C VAL A 321 -20.50 -2.61 -12.67
N ALA A 322 -19.27 -3.09 -12.85
CA ALA A 322 -18.98 -4.52 -12.90
C ALA A 322 -18.97 -5.14 -11.49
N PRO A 323 -19.69 -6.26 -11.26
CA PRO A 323 -19.76 -6.88 -9.94
C PRO A 323 -18.41 -7.40 -9.44
N GLU A 324 -17.55 -7.88 -10.34
CA GLU A 324 -16.21 -8.36 -10.00
C GLU A 324 -15.30 -7.22 -9.52
N GLU A 325 -15.37 -6.07 -10.19
CA GLU A 325 -14.64 -4.86 -9.83
C GLU A 325 -15.12 -4.33 -8.47
N ARG A 326 -16.43 -4.26 -8.25
CA ARG A 326 -17.02 -3.91 -6.95
C ARG A 326 -16.52 -4.81 -5.83
N ASP A 327 -16.37 -6.11 -6.11
CA ASP A 327 -15.87 -7.10 -5.15
C ASP A 327 -14.37 -6.92 -4.84
N ARG A 328 -13.54 -6.57 -5.84
CA ARG A 328 -12.13 -6.25 -5.65
C ARG A 328 -11.96 -4.98 -4.80
N LEU A 329 -12.66 -3.90 -5.16
CA LEU A 329 -12.66 -2.63 -4.44
C LEU A 329 -13.14 -2.80 -2.99
N TYR A 330 -14.17 -3.62 -2.78
CA TYR A 330 -14.65 -3.97 -1.44
C TYR A 330 -13.55 -4.64 -0.59
N ARG A 331 -12.89 -5.68 -1.12
CA ARG A 331 -11.86 -6.41 -0.37
C ARG A 331 -10.68 -5.50 -0.02
N ALA A 332 -10.23 -4.68 -0.97
CA ALA A 332 -9.18 -3.70 -0.75
C ALA A 332 -9.58 -2.66 0.32
N ARG A 333 -10.82 -2.16 0.28
CA ARG A 333 -11.34 -1.24 1.32
C ARG A 333 -11.37 -1.90 2.69
N LYS A 334 -11.88 -3.13 2.80
CA LYS A 334 -11.89 -3.89 4.07
C LYS A 334 -10.47 -4.14 4.58
N LYS A 335 -9.51 -4.36 3.67
CA LYS A 335 -8.10 -4.49 4.01
C LYS A 335 -7.53 -3.19 4.59
N CYS A 336 -7.82 -2.05 3.99
CA CYS A 336 -7.44 -0.74 4.54
C CYS A 336 -8.05 -0.49 5.92
N GLN A 337 -9.33 -0.83 6.11
CA GLN A 337 -10.00 -0.76 7.42
C GLN A 337 -9.36 -1.67 8.48
N PHE A 338 -8.97 -2.88 8.09
CA PHE A 338 -8.25 -3.78 8.97
C PHE A 338 -6.86 -3.22 9.35
N LEU A 339 -6.13 -2.67 8.37
CA LEU A 339 -4.83 -2.03 8.61
C LEU A 339 -4.96 -0.75 9.45
N LEU A 340 -6.06 0.00 9.34
CA LEU A 340 -6.38 1.13 10.22
C LEU A 340 -6.48 0.68 11.68
N SER A 341 -7.29 -0.34 11.95
CA SER A 341 -7.42 -0.92 13.30
C SER A 341 -6.10 -1.47 13.82
N TRP A 342 -5.34 -2.18 12.97
CA TRP A 342 -4.04 -2.71 13.35
C TRP A 342 -3.05 -1.59 13.71
N THR A 343 -2.95 -0.56 12.86
CA THR A 343 -2.07 0.61 13.08
C THR A 343 -2.47 1.35 14.35
N ASN A 344 -3.77 1.47 14.63
CA ASN A 344 -4.25 2.16 15.82
C ASN A 344 -3.83 1.46 17.13
N GLU A 345 -3.72 0.13 17.11
CA GLU A 345 -3.36 -0.70 18.27
C GLU A 345 -1.86 -1.04 18.37
N ASN A 346 -1.07 -0.83 17.30
CA ASN A 346 0.33 -1.25 17.20
C ASN A 346 1.24 -0.08 16.75
N GLU A 347 1.16 1.05 17.47
CA GLU A 347 1.89 2.27 17.16
C GLU A 347 3.41 2.11 17.29
N ASP A 348 3.84 1.32 18.26
CA ASP A 348 5.24 0.96 18.53
C ASP A 348 5.91 0.24 17.35
N ALA A 349 5.14 -0.47 16.53
CA ALA A 349 5.65 -1.16 15.35
C ALA A 349 5.97 -0.21 14.19
N LEU A 350 5.51 1.04 14.22
CA LEU A 350 5.66 1.97 13.09
C LEU A 350 7.08 2.52 12.97
N THR A 351 7.74 2.89 14.08
CA THR A 351 9.11 3.42 14.03
C THR A 351 10.10 2.42 13.44
N PRO A 352 10.18 1.15 13.91
CA PRO A 352 11.08 0.16 13.32
C PRO A 352 10.77 -0.09 11.85
N LEU A 353 9.49 -0.16 11.49
CA LEU A 353 9.06 -0.39 10.12
C LEU A 353 9.47 0.77 9.18
N ALA A 354 9.39 2.02 9.64
CA ALA A 354 9.85 3.18 8.89
C ALA A 354 11.36 3.14 8.65
N VAL A 355 12.14 2.72 9.66
CA VAL A 355 13.60 2.55 9.55
C VAL A 355 13.95 1.43 8.57
N ASP A 356 13.24 0.30 8.60
CA ASP A 356 13.42 -0.80 7.66
C ASP A 356 13.13 -0.34 6.22
N CYS A 357 12.03 0.40 6.00
CA CYS A 357 11.71 0.98 4.69
C CYS A 357 12.78 1.97 4.20
N ALA A 358 13.28 2.84 5.07
CA ALA A 358 14.35 3.78 4.73
C ALA A 358 15.66 3.05 4.38
N THR A 359 15.94 1.94 5.06
CA THR A 359 17.10 1.09 4.79
C THR A 359 16.97 0.39 3.45
N ALA A 360 15.82 -0.23 3.18
CA ALA A 360 15.52 -0.84 1.88
C ALA A 360 15.61 0.17 0.72
N HIS A 361 15.12 1.39 0.92
CA HIS A 361 15.26 2.48 -0.06
C HIS A 361 16.72 2.85 -0.33
N ARG A 362 17.55 2.96 0.72
CA ARG A 362 19.00 3.23 0.56
C ARG A 362 19.71 2.09 -0.16
N ALA A 363 19.42 0.84 0.21
CA ALA A 363 19.99 -0.33 -0.45
C ALA A 363 19.63 -0.38 -1.95
N HIS A 364 18.36 -0.17 -2.28
CA HIS A 364 17.89 -0.10 -3.68
C HIS A 364 18.52 1.07 -4.44
N THR A 365 18.76 2.19 -3.77
CA THR A 365 19.44 3.35 -4.33
C THR A 365 20.88 3.03 -4.72
N VAL A 366 21.64 2.42 -3.81
CA VAL A 366 23.02 1.99 -4.06
C VAL A 366 23.07 0.96 -5.19
N ALA A 367 22.22 -0.06 -5.16
CA ALA A 367 22.18 -1.08 -6.21
C ALA A 367 21.85 -0.48 -7.60
N ALA A 368 20.93 0.49 -7.66
CA ALA A 368 20.61 1.16 -8.91
C ALA A 368 21.77 2.03 -9.43
N GLU A 369 22.55 2.66 -8.54
CA GLU A 369 23.74 3.44 -8.88
C GLU A 369 24.88 2.54 -9.37
N GLU A 370 25.08 1.38 -8.75
CA GLU A 370 26.03 0.36 -9.20
C GLU A 370 25.67 -0.19 -10.58
N VAL A 371 24.39 -0.53 -10.81
CA VAL A 371 23.91 -0.98 -12.13
C VAL A 371 24.12 0.12 -13.16
N ALA A 372 23.77 1.37 -12.86
CA ALA A 372 23.97 2.49 -13.79
C ALA A 372 25.45 2.72 -14.11
N ALA A 373 26.36 2.59 -13.13
CA ALA A 373 27.79 2.70 -13.34
C ALA A 373 28.31 1.57 -14.27
N LEU A 374 27.94 0.32 -13.99
CA LEU A 374 28.33 -0.83 -14.82
C LEU A 374 27.76 -0.73 -16.24
N THR A 375 26.51 -0.29 -16.39
CA THR A 375 25.92 -0.02 -17.70
C THR A 375 26.72 1.05 -18.43
N GLY A 376 27.08 2.16 -17.78
CA GLY A 376 27.90 3.21 -18.38
C GLY A 376 29.29 2.71 -18.82
N GLU A 377 29.95 1.87 -18.02
CA GLU A 377 31.22 1.23 -18.40
C GLU A 377 31.06 0.32 -19.62
N LEU A 378 30.01 -0.49 -19.67
CA LEU A 378 29.72 -1.37 -20.82
C LEU A 378 29.45 -0.55 -22.08
N GLU A 379 28.66 0.53 -21.99
CA GLU A 379 28.37 1.41 -23.11
C GLU A 379 29.63 2.10 -23.65
N GLN A 380 30.56 2.48 -22.77
CA GLN A 380 31.88 3.01 -23.17
C GLN A 380 32.71 1.94 -23.89
N LEU A 381 32.73 0.71 -23.38
CA LEU A 381 33.45 -0.41 -24.01
C LEU A 381 32.86 -0.79 -25.37
N TRP A 382 31.55 -0.67 -25.54
CA TRP A 382 30.85 -0.97 -26.79
C TRP A 382 30.87 0.19 -27.78
N GLY A 383 31.19 1.40 -27.34
CA GLY A 383 31.09 2.61 -28.16
C GLY A 383 29.64 3.01 -28.45
N GLY A 384 28.70 2.60 -27.59
CA GLY A 384 27.27 2.86 -27.75
C GLY A 384 26.39 2.00 -26.82
N PRO A 385 25.06 2.22 -26.84
CA PRO A 385 24.10 1.55 -25.95
C PRO A 385 23.90 0.05 -26.23
N LEU A 386 24.48 -0.45 -27.33
CA LEU A 386 24.30 -1.83 -27.78
C LEU A 386 25.65 -2.52 -27.91
N PRO A 387 25.72 -3.82 -27.58
CA PRO A 387 26.94 -4.59 -27.77
C PRO A 387 27.33 -4.63 -29.26
N PRO A 388 28.65 -4.60 -29.57
CA PRO A 388 29.13 -4.64 -30.94
C PRO A 388 28.68 -5.94 -31.62
N ALA A 389 28.33 -5.85 -32.91
CA ALA A 389 27.91 -7.01 -33.69
C ALA A 389 28.99 -8.10 -33.68
N ARG A 390 28.59 -9.34 -33.39
CA ARG A 390 29.50 -10.50 -33.44
C ARG A 390 30.01 -10.67 -34.87
N ARG A 391 31.33 -10.59 -35.07
CA ARG A 391 31.94 -10.92 -36.36
C ARG A 391 31.76 -12.41 -36.63
N THR A 392 31.15 -12.77 -37.75
CA THR A 392 31.11 -14.16 -38.26
C THR A 392 32.52 -14.56 -38.67
N LEU A 393 33.14 -15.47 -37.91
CA LEU A 393 34.55 -15.88 -38.10
C LEU A 393 34.73 -16.97 -39.16
N ILE A 394 33.65 -17.48 -39.77
CA ILE A 394 33.71 -18.50 -40.82
C ILE A 394 32.68 -18.13 -41.90
N GLU A 395 33.17 -17.75 -43.08
CA GLU A 395 32.40 -17.74 -44.32
C GLU A 395 32.70 -19.05 -45.07
N GLU A 396 31.69 -19.89 -45.30
CA GLU A 396 31.83 -20.98 -46.25
C GLU A 396 31.91 -20.38 -47.66
N LEU A 397 33.06 -20.54 -48.32
CA LEU A 397 33.25 -20.12 -49.70
C LEU A 397 32.34 -20.96 -50.61
N PRO A 398 31.56 -20.35 -51.53
CA PRO A 398 30.75 -21.10 -52.48
C PRO A 398 31.68 -21.91 -53.41
N GLY A 399 31.46 -23.23 -53.42
CA GLY A 399 32.18 -24.19 -54.25
C GLY A 399 31.68 -24.26 -55.70
#